data_AF-A0A2N5ZQA1-F1
#
_entry.id   AF-A0A2N5ZQA1-F1
#
_cell.length_a   1.000
_cell.length_b   1.000
_cell.length_c   1.000
_cell.angle_alpha   90.00
_cell.angle_beta   90.00
_cell.angle_gamma   90.00
#
_symmetry.space_group_name_H-M   'P 1'
#
loop_
_entity.id
_entity.type
_entity.pdbx_description
1 polymer ?
#
loop_
_entity_poly.entity_id
_entity_poly.type
_entity_poly.pdbx_seq_one_letter_code
_entity_poly.pdbx_strand_id
1 'polypeptide(L)'
;MGGAIFFLVGFDMLQARFSKTRSSGETAEDFSNDIAITPLAIPMIAGPGAITNGIVLMEDATTFGYKMILIGGLALVITISYIVLLSSSRLMRWMGDMGIKVMMRLMGLIVMVIAVEFFFAGLKPIVISILQAAGK
;
A
#
# COMPACT_ATOMS: atom_id res chain seq x y z
N MET A 1 6.11 -4.79 -12.02
CA MET A 1 5.19 -3.91 -12.78
C MET A 1 4.91 -2.57 -12.09
N GLY A 2 4.90 -2.44 -10.75
CA GLY A 2 4.58 -1.16 -10.09
C GLY A 2 5.74 -0.34 -9.49
N GLY A 3 6.97 -0.87 -9.38
CA GLY A 3 8.04 -0.26 -8.58
C GLY A 3 8.37 1.20 -8.94
N ALA A 4 8.47 1.53 -10.23
CA ALA A 4 8.72 2.91 -10.66
C ALA A 4 7.57 3.88 -10.31
N ILE A 5 6.31 3.41 -10.41
CA ILE A 5 5.12 4.20 -10.07
C ILE A 5 5.08 4.47 -8.56
N PHE A 6 5.28 3.44 -7.73
CA PHE A 6 5.35 3.61 -6.28
C PHE A 6 6.49 4.54 -5.86
N PHE A 7 7.65 4.46 -6.54
CA PHE A 7 8.76 5.37 -6.26
C PHE A 7 8.39 6.83 -6.54
N LEU A 8 7.78 7.11 -7.70
CA LEU A 8 7.35 8.45 -8.06
C LEU A 8 6.29 9.00 -7.08
N VAL A 9 5.28 8.19 -6.75
CA VAL A 9 4.24 8.63 -5.80
C VAL A 9 4.82 8.85 -4.40
N GLY A 10 5.68 7.94 -3.92
CA GLY A 10 6.37 8.12 -2.64
C GLY A 10 7.25 9.38 -2.62
N PHE A 11 7.87 9.73 -3.75
CA PHE A 11 8.71 10.92 -3.89
C PHE A 11 7.90 12.20 -3.80
N ASP A 12 6.75 12.22 -4.45
CA ASP A 12 5.81 13.34 -4.40
C ASP A 12 5.30 13.54 -2.97
N MET A 13 5.06 12.44 -2.23
CA MET A 13 4.56 12.46 -0.85
C MET A 13 5.61 13.05 0.08
N LEU A 14 6.88 12.67 -0.11
CA LEU A 14 8.04 13.17 0.61
C LEU A 14 8.30 14.66 0.42
N GLN A 15 8.22 15.14 -0.83
CA GLN A 15 8.46 16.54 -1.15
C GLN A 15 7.35 17.47 -0.62
N ALA A 16 6.26 16.93 -0.06
CA ALA A 16 5.07 17.68 0.35
C ALA A 16 4.51 18.59 -0.77
N ARG A 17 4.85 18.32 -2.03
CA ARG A 17 4.31 19.03 -3.21
C ARG A 17 2.81 18.77 -3.39
N PHE A 18 2.26 17.79 -2.69
CA PHE A 18 0.82 17.60 -2.47
C PHE A 18 0.12 18.82 -1.83
N SER A 19 0.85 19.82 -1.33
CA SER A 19 0.28 21.07 -0.78
C SER A 19 0.64 22.33 -1.55
N LYS A 20 1.53 22.28 -2.55
CA LYS A 20 2.00 23.47 -3.28
C LYS A 20 2.25 23.14 -4.75
N THR A 21 1.20 23.15 -5.57
CA THR A 21 1.15 23.74 -6.93
C THR A 21 -0.12 23.26 -7.64
N ARG A 22 -1.23 23.99 -7.47
CA ARG A 22 -1.99 24.63 -8.55
C ARG A 22 -3.08 25.48 -7.91
N SER A 23 -3.03 26.76 -8.22
CA SER A 23 -4.04 27.76 -7.88
C SER A 23 -5.38 27.37 -8.48
N SER A 24 -6.45 27.75 -7.77
CA SER A 24 -7.84 27.90 -8.24
C SER A 24 -8.75 26.68 -8.07
N GLY A 25 -9.42 26.60 -6.92
CA GLY A 25 -10.80 26.13 -6.84
C GLY A 25 -11.06 24.69 -6.39
N GLU A 26 -10.07 23.80 -6.39
CA GLU A 26 -10.29 22.40 -6.01
C GLU A 26 -9.80 22.17 -4.57
N THR A 27 -10.71 21.75 -3.69
CA THR A 27 -10.40 21.42 -2.30
C THR A 27 -9.38 20.28 -2.26
N ALA A 28 -8.53 20.25 -1.23
CA ALA A 28 -7.56 19.18 -0.99
C ALA A 28 -8.17 17.76 -0.92
N GLU A 29 -9.50 17.67 -0.90
CA GLU A 29 -10.31 16.46 -0.91
C GLU A 29 -10.35 15.77 -2.29
N ASP A 30 -10.32 16.50 -3.41
CA ASP A 30 -10.55 15.93 -4.74
C ASP A 30 -9.34 15.14 -5.29
N PHE A 31 -8.11 15.61 -5.04
CA PHE A 31 -6.89 14.93 -5.49
C PHE A 31 -6.31 13.92 -4.50
N SER A 32 -6.57 14.07 -3.19
CA SER A 32 -6.36 12.97 -2.24
C SER A 32 -7.20 11.77 -2.65
N ASN A 33 -8.44 12.00 -3.11
CA ASN A 33 -9.26 10.93 -3.66
C ASN A 33 -8.62 10.29 -4.89
N ASP A 34 -8.15 11.04 -5.89
CA ASP A 34 -7.75 10.43 -7.16
C ASP A 34 -6.50 9.53 -7.07
N ILE A 35 -5.43 9.96 -6.38
CA ILE A 35 -4.20 9.17 -6.20
C ILE A 35 -4.29 8.21 -5.00
N ALA A 36 -5.04 8.54 -3.93
CA ALA A 36 -5.24 7.56 -2.86
C ALA A 36 -6.13 6.42 -3.35
N ILE A 37 -7.20 6.70 -4.10
CA ILE A 37 -8.17 5.67 -4.46
C ILE A 37 -7.64 4.68 -5.51
N THR A 38 -6.91 5.11 -6.54
CA THR A 38 -6.68 4.21 -7.71
C THR A 38 -5.41 3.34 -7.68
N PRO A 39 -4.19 3.82 -7.35
CA PRO A 39 -3.02 2.93 -7.29
C PRO A 39 -2.53 2.53 -5.89
N LEU A 40 -2.90 3.23 -4.81
CA LEU A 40 -2.19 3.10 -3.51
C LEU A 40 -3.04 2.62 -2.33
N ALA A 41 -4.29 3.09 -2.17
CA ALA A 41 -5.14 2.64 -1.06
C ALA A 41 -5.46 1.16 -1.15
N ILE A 42 -5.76 0.65 -2.36
CA ILE A 42 -6.05 -0.78 -2.56
C ILE A 42 -4.82 -1.62 -2.18
N PRO A 43 -3.59 -1.34 -2.69
CA PRO A 43 -2.39 -2.05 -2.23
C PRO A 43 -2.02 -1.83 -0.76
N MET A 44 -2.44 -0.73 -0.13
CA MET A 44 -2.22 -0.52 1.30
C MET A 44 -3.16 -1.35 2.17
N ILE A 45 -4.42 -1.51 1.77
CA ILE A 45 -5.42 -2.28 2.53
C ILE A 45 -5.22 -3.78 2.31
N ALA A 46 -5.06 -4.21 1.06
CA ALA A 46 -4.91 -5.60 0.66
C ALA A 46 -3.70 -5.72 -0.27
N GLY A 47 -2.51 -5.53 0.29
CA GLY A 47 -1.28 -5.61 -0.48
C GLY A 47 -1.10 -6.96 -1.19
N PRO A 48 -0.41 -7.01 -2.33
CA PRO A 48 -0.25 -8.23 -3.12
C PRO A 48 0.34 -9.39 -2.31
N GLY A 49 1.25 -9.12 -1.37
CA GLY A 49 1.78 -10.13 -0.47
C GLY A 49 0.74 -10.69 0.51
N ALA A 50 -0.17 -9.86 1.01
CA ALA A 50 -1.26 -10.31 1.87
C ALA A 50 -2.25 -11.18 1.09
N ILE A 51 -2.54 -10.82 -0.18
CA ILE A 51 -3.38 -11.62 -1.07
C ILE A 51 -2.72 -12.98 -1.33
N THR A 52 -1.44 -13.02 -1.72
CA THR A 52 -0.72 -14.28 -1.96
C THR A 52 -0.70 -15.15 -0.71
N ASN A 53 -0.37 -14.58 0.45
CA ASN A 53 -0.36 -15.33 1.70
C ASN A 53 -1.74 -15.89 2.05
N GLY A 54 -2.81 -15.11 1.86
CA GLY A 54 -4.18 -15.58 2.07
C GLY A 54 -4.55 -16.78 1.17
N ILE A 55 -4.14 -16.75 -0.10
CA ILE A 55 -4.34 -17.87 -1.04
C ILE A 55 -3.56 -19.11 -0.57
N VAL A 56 -2.28 -18.96 -0.25
CA VAL A 56 -1.41 -20.06 0.21
C VAL A 56 -1.94 -20.66 1.52
N LEU A 57 -2.31 -19.83 2.49
CA LEU A 57 -2.90 -20.28 3.76
C LEU A 57 -4.23 -21.01 3.54
N MET A 58 -5.03 -20.60 2.57
CA MET A 58 -6.29 -21.27 2.23
C MET A 58 -6.07 -22.59 1.49
N GLU A 59 -4.99 -22.70 0.71
CA GLU A 59 -4.53 -23.95 0.08
C GLU A 59 -3.98 -24.95 1.12
N ASP A 60 -3.17 -24.47 2.06
CA ASP A 60 -2.60 -25.27 3.17
C ASP A 60 -3.66 -25.71 4.19
N ALA A 61 -4.79 -25.01 4.29
CA ALA A 61 -5.89 -25.33 5.19
C ALA A 61 -6.69 -26.56 4.73
N THR A 62 -6.13 -27.75 4.94
CA THR A 62 -6.73 -29.05 4.55
C THR A 62 -7.96 -29.43 5.38
N THR A 63 -8.10 -28.92 6.61
CA THR A 63 -9.21 -29.24 7.54
C THR A 63 -10.20 -28.08 7.66
N PHE A 64 -11.49 -28.39 7.77
CA PHE A 64 -12.57 -27.40 7.90
C PHE A 64 -12.37 -26.41 9.08
N GLY A 65 -11.76 -26.87 10.18
CA GLY A 65 -11.40 -26.02 11.32
C GLY A 65 -10.41 -24.91 10.99
N TYR A 66 -9.34 -25.21 10.25
CA TYR A 66 -8.35 -24.20 9.83
C TYR A 66 -8.93 -23.17 8.86
N LYS A 67 -9.83 -23.61 7.96
CA LYS A 67 -10.56 -22.70 7.08
C LYS A 67 -11.44 -21.71 7.86
N MET A 68 -12.15 -22.18 8.89
CA MET A 68 -12.96 -21.31 9.75
C MET A 68 -12.12 -20.30 10.52
N ILE A 69 -10.94 -20.69 11.02
CA ILE A 69 -10.02 -19.76 11.71
C ILE A 69 -9.53 -18.69 10.74
N LEU A 70 -9.14 -19.06 9.52
CA LEU A 70 -8.70 -18.10 8.50
C LEU A 70 -9.80 -17.11 8.14
N ILE A 71 -11.01 -17.59 7.86
CA ILE A 71 -12.16 -16.73 7.52
C ILE A 71 -12.52 -15.83 8.71
N GLY A 72 -12.50 -16.35 9.94
CA GLY A 72 -12.74 -15.59 11.15
C GLY A 72 -11.70 -14.48 11.36
N GLY A 73 -10.42 -14.77 11.13
CA GLY A 73 -9.33 -13.79 11.18
C GLY A 73 -9.50 -12.69 10.12
N LEU A 74 -9.83 -13.07 8.88
CA LEU A 74 -10.09 -12.12 7.79
C LEU A 74 -11.27 -11.21 8.12
N ALA A 75 -12.38 -11.78 8.60
CA ALA A 75 -13.56 -11.03 9.02
C ALA A 75 -13.24 -10.05 10.15
N LEU A 76 -12.39 -10.45 11.11
CA LEU A 76 -11.94 -9.58 12.20
C LEU A 76 -11.13 -8.39 11.68
N VAL A 77 -10.16 -8.62 10.79
CA VAL A 77 -9.33 -7.54 10.19
C VAL A 77 -10.20 -6.57 9.38
N ILE A 78 -11.14 -7.08 8.59
CA ILE A 78 -12.08 -6.25 7.83
C ILE A 78 -12.96 -5.43 8.78
N THR A 79 -13.47 -6.04 9.86
CA THR A 79 -14.30 -5.36 10.86
C THR A 79 -13.53 -4.24 11.56
N ILE A 80 -12.28 -4.49 11.96
CA ILE A 80 -11.42 -3.46 12.57
C ILE A 80 -11.18 -2.32 11.57
N SER A 81 -10.81 -2.65 10.33
CA SER A 81 -10.58 -1.66 9.27
C SER A 81 -11.82 -0.82 9.02
N TYR A 82 -13.01 -1.43 9.00
CA TYR A 82 -14.28 -0.76 8.84
C TYR A 82 -14.57 0.24 9.97
N ILE A 83 -14.33 -0.14 11.23
CA ILE A 83 -14.50 0.76 12.39
C ILE A 83 -13.53 1.94 12.32
N VAL A 84 -12.29 1.69 11.91
CA VAL A 84 -11.27 2.74 11.72
C VAL A 84 -11.70 3.71 10.62
N LEU A 85 -12.16 3.20 9.48
CA LEU A 85 -12.66 4.02 8.37
C LEU A 85 -13.89 4.84 8.77
N LEU A 86 -14.81 4.27 9.54
CA LEU A 86 -15.98 4.99 10.07
C LEU A 86 -15.56 6.13 11.00
N SER A 87 -14.48 5.94 11.76
CA SER A 87 -13.92 6.95 12.66
C SER A 87 -12.91 7.89 12.01
N SER A 88 -12.65 7.76 10.70
CA SER A 88 -11.63 8.53 9.97
C SER A 88 -11.82 10.04 10.08
N SER A 89 -13.07 10.52 10.07
CA SER A 89 -13.42 11.93 10.24
C SER A 89 -13.02 12.50 11.61
N ARG A 90 -13.14 11.69 12.68
CA ARG A 90 -12.62 12.06 14.01
C ARG A 90 -11.10 11.97 14.07
N LEU A 91 -10.51 10.96 13.43
CA LEU A 91 -9.07 10.77 13.38
C LEU A 91 -8.36 11.96 12.72
N MET A 92 -8.89 12.45 11.60
CA MET A 92 -8.38 13.64 10.91
C MET A 92 -8.42 14.89 11.79
N ARG A 93 -9.53 15.11 12.51
CA ARG A 93 -9.66 16.25 13.44
C ARG A 93 -8.67 16.17 14.61
N TRP A 94 -8.39 14.97 15.10
CA TRP A 94 -7.46 14.78 16.20
C TRP A 94 -5.99 14.96 15.78
N MET A 95 -5.64 14.53 14.56
CA MET A 95 -4.29 14.65 14.03
C MET A 95 -3.91 16.09 13.63
N GLY A 96 -4.88 16.88 13.19
CA GLY A 96 -4.66 18.25 12.70
C GLY A 96 -3.76 18.34 11.46
N ASP A 97 -3.62 19.55 10.92
CA ASP A 97 -2.91 19.76 9.64
C ASP A 97 -1.42 19.40 9.70
N MET A 98 -0.78 19.63 10.85
CA MET A 98 0.63 19.28 11.04
C MET A 98 0.82 17.77 11.13
N GLY A 99 -0.06 17.06 11.86
CA GLY A 99 0.00 15.61 11.99
C GLY A 99 -0.20 14.91 10.65
N ILE A 100 -1.16 15.38 9.84
CA ILE A 100 -1.40 14.85 8.49
C ILE A 100 -0.16 15.05 7.60
N LYS A 101 0.50 16.21 7.64
CA LYS A 101 1.73 16.45 6.87
C LYS A 101 2.87 15.52 7.27
N VAL A 102 3.04 15.24 8.56
CA VAL A 102 4.05 14.30 9.04
C VAL A 102 3.71 12.88 8.58
N MET A 103 2.45 12.45 8.72
CA MET A 103 2.02 11.13 8.27
C MET A 103 2.21 10.94 6.77
N MET A 104 1.91 11.94 5.94
CA MET A 104 2.16 11.86 4.49
C MET A 104 3.63 11.65 4.16
N ARG A 105 4.55 12.32 4.88
CA ARG A 105 6.00 12.09 4.70
C ARG A 105 6.42 10.68 5.10
N LEU A 106 5.88 10.17 6.22
CA LEU A 106 6.15 8.81 6.68
C LEU A 106 5.63 7.77 5.68
N MET A 107 4.42 7.94 5.17
CA MET A 107 3.86 7.08 4.12
C MET A 107 4.72 7.13 2.86
N GLY A 108 5.14 8.33 2.42
CA GLY A 108 6.05 8.48 1.28
C GLY A 108 7.37 7.71 1.45
N LEU A 109 7.98 7.78 2.62
CA LEU A 109 9.19 7.00 2.96
C LEU A 109 8.94 5.49 2.87
N ILE A 110 7.85 5.00 3.47
CA ILE A 110 7.50 3.57 3.45
C ILE A 110 7.26 3.09 2.01
N VAL A 111 6.50 3.85 1.23
CA VAL A 111 6.18 3.50 -0.16
C VAL A 111 7.45 3.48 -1.02
N MET A 112 8.39 4.41 -0.81
CA MET A 112 9.69 4.36 -1.49
C MET A 112 10.48 3.10 -1.16
N VAL A 113 10.50 2.66 0.10
CA VAL A 113 11.15 1.40 0.50
C VAL A 113 10.50 0.21 -0.20
N ILE A 114 9.17 0.14 -0.20
CA ILE A 114 8.42 -0.93 -0.88
C ILE A 114 8.69 -0.93 -2.39
N ALA A 115 8.83 0.25 -3.01
CA ALA A 115 9.17 0.38 -4.42
C ALA A 115 10.54 -0.24 -4.75
N VAL A 116 11.54 -0.02 -3.89
CA VAL A 116 12.88 -0.60 -4.02
C VAL A 116 12.82 -2.13 -3.85
N GLU A 117 12.09 -2.63 -2.84
CA GLU A 117 11.88 -4.06 -2.65
C GLU A 117 11.28 -4.73 -3.89
N PHE A 118 10.26 -4.12 -4.51
CA PHE A 118 9.68 -4.64 -5.75
C PHE A 118 10.62 -4.57 -6.95
N PHE A 119 11.53 -3.59 -6.99
CA PHE A 119 12.54 -3.51 -8.04
C PHE A 119 13.52 -4.68 -7.96
N PHE A 120 14.04 -4.96 -6.75
CA PHE A 120 14.93 -6.11 -6.52
C PHE A 120 14.22 -7.45 -6.72
N ALA A 121 12.98 -7.59 -6.26
CA ALA A 121 12.19 -8.80 -6.46
C ALA A 121 11.96 -9.10 -7.95
N GLY A 122 11.78 -8.07 -8.79
CA GLY A 122 11.65 -8.21 -10.24
C GLY A 122 12.98 -8.47 -10.97
N LEU A 123 14.07 -7.83 -10.56
CA LEU A 123 15.39 -7.97 -11.21
C LEU A 123 16.09 -9.29 -10.88
N LYS A 124 16.01 -9.76 -9.62
CA LYS A 124 16.68 -10.98 -9.17
C LYS A 124 16.48 -12.20 -10.10
N PRO A 125 15.25 -12.57 -10.51
CA PRO A 125 15.06 -13.70 -11.42
C PRO A 125 15.67 -13.47 -12.82
N ILE A 126 15.70 -12.23 -13.31
CA ILE A 126 16.25 -11.88 -14.63
C ILE A 126 17.79 -11.98 -14.62
N VAL A 127 18.44 -11.47 -13.57
CA VAL A 127 19.90 -11.56 -13.46
C VAL A 127 20.34 -13.02 -13.32
N ILE A 128 19.62 -13.82 -12.54
CA ILE A 128 19.89 -15.25 -12.39
C ILE A 128 19.71 -16.00 -13.71
N SER A 129 18.66 -15.70 -14.48
CA SER A 129 18.41 -16.37 -15.76
C SER A 129 19.50 -16.02 -16.80
N ILE A 130 19.96 -14.77 -16.84
CA ILE A 130 21.07 -14.36 -17.71
C ILE A 130 22.37 -15.06 -17.32
N LEU A 131 22.70 -15.13 -16.02
CA LEU A 131 23.90 -15.82 -15.54
C LEU A 131 23.88 -17.32 -15.85
N GLN A 132 22.72 -17.98 -15.72
CA GLN A 132 22.58 -19.40 -16.08
C GLN A 132 22.65 -19.62 -17.60
N ALA A 133 22.17 -18.67 -18.41
CA ALA A 133 22.28 -18.73 -19.86
C ALA A 133 23.71 -18.48 -20.37
N ALA A 134 24.49 -17.66 -19.67
CA ALA A 134 25.89 -17.38 -20.00
C ALA A 134 26.87 -18.44 -19.47
N GLY A 135 26.43 -19.31 -18.55
CA GLY A 135 27.22 -20.42 -18.01
C GLY A 135 27.08 -21.75 -18.79
N LYS A 136 26.30 -21.77 -19.87
CA LYS A 136 26.23 -22.85 -20.87
C LYS A 136 26.90 -22.40 -22.17
#